data_AF-A0A9E7AXG1-F1
#
_entry.id   AF-A0A9E7AXG1-F1
#
_cell.length_a   1.000
_cell.length_b   1.000
_cell.length_c   1.000
_cell.angle_alpha   90.00
_cell.angle_beta   90.00
_cell.angle_gamma   90.00
#
_symmetry.space_group_name_H-M   'P 1'
#
loop_
_entity.id
_entity.type
_entity.pdbx_description
1 polymer ?
#
loop_
_entity_poly.entity_id
_entity_poly.type
_entity_poly.pdbx_seq_one_letter_code
_entity_poly.pdbx_strand_id
1 'polypeptide(L)'
;MKRQLAVIILAFFYSIVALGQTQKNKTEIGLDTSSIKKTSKDVIQSDPKSEKDSVVISIQQFDEITKLLKKDDGLMKDILPSLIALLVVVISTWGAIHIGKKQISIQIKSGEEQLRSQEAQSQEQLKVAREQIQETSKITLKQINSNNRQDWVNETRHTVSELMTQANLLNIEFQEQTINFEKKKIIHEKFTYNKNKLFLLLKPAKEKHKLLLDSLGDLMTTLDRHLLNSNSNNDPNSGIGFIPYDNGKFMKQTGEVIENARNLLYEEWGKIQS
;
A
#
# COMPACT_ATOMS: atom_id res chain seq x y z
N MET A 1 11.63 58.05 49.12
CA MET A 1 11.54 56.57 48.99
C MET A 1 10.14 56.01 48.69
N LYS A 2 9.02 56.61 49.13
CA LYS A 2 7.67 56.07 48.87
C LYS A 2 7.22 56.06 47.39
N ARG A 3 7.73 56.97 46.54
CA ARG A 3 7.41 56.99 45.10
C ARG A 3 8.09 55.87 44.29
N GLN A 4 9.24 55.35 44.74
CA GLN A 4 9.95 54.30 44.01
C GLN A 4 9.33 52.92 44.24
N LEU A 5 8.78 52.66 45.43
CA LEU A 5 8.11 51.39 45.72
C LEU A 5 6.78 51.26 44.93
N ALA A 6 6.04 52.36 44.78
CA ALA A 6 4.81 52.38 43.99
C ALA A 6 5.05 52.09 42.51
N VAL A 7 6.17 52.59 41.95
CA VAL A 7 6.57 52.33 40.55
C VAL A 7 6.96 50.87 40.34
N ILE A 8 7.63 50.24 41.32
CA ILE A 8 8.02 48.83 41.23
C ILE A 8 6.78 47.90 41.30
N ILE A 9 5.80 48.22 42.15
CA ILE A 9 4.57 47.43 42.26
C ILE A 9 3.68 47.60 41.02
N LEU A 10 3.60 48.81 40.43
CA LEU A 10 2.87 49.05 39.18
C LEU A 10 3.53 48.33 37.99
N ALA A 11 4.88 48.31 37.94
CA ALA A 11 5.62 47.58 36.92
C ALA A 11 5.41 46.05 37.03
N PHE A 12 5.31 45.52 38.25
CA PHE A 12 5.00 44.10 38.47
C PHE A 12 3.58 43.73 38.05
N PHE A 13 2.59 44.59 38.30
CA PHE A 13 1.20 44.38 37.87
C PHE A 13 1.04 44.43 36.34
N TYR A 14 1.70 45.37 35.66
CA TYR A 14 1.67 45.44 34.19
C TYR A 14 2.34 44.24 33.51
N SER A 15 3.38 43.68 34.13
CA SER A 15 4.09 42.50 33.60
C SER A 15 3.23 41.23 33.65
N ILE A 16 2.39 41.09 34.68
CA ILE A 16 1.49 39.92 34.84
C ILE A 16 0.31 39.99 33.86
N VAL A 17 -0.21 41.21 33.58
CA VAL A 17 -1.29 41.40 32.60
C VAL A 17 -0.80 41.20 31.15
N ALA A 18 0.45 41.57 30.84
CA ALA A 18 1.05 41.34 29.52
C ALA A 18 1.35 39.85 29.23
N LEU A 19 1.62 39.04 30.26
CA LEU A 19 1.83 37.61 30.13
C LEU A 19 0.54 36.81 29.90
N GLY A 20 -0.63 37.37 30.27
CA GLY A 20 -1.94 36.72 30.10
C GLY A 20 -2.60 36.91 28.73
N GLN A 21 -2.07 37.78 27.85
CA GLN A 21 -2.67 38.08 26.54
C GLN A 21 -1.86 37.61 25.33
N THR A 22 -0.69 37.01 25.53
CA THR A 22 0.18 36.52 24.43
C THR A 22 -0.05 35.06 24.05
N GLN A 23 -1.30 34.58 24.16
CA GLN A 23 -1.72 33.28 23.61
C GLN A 23 -3.01 33.34 22.78
N LYS A 24 -3.17 34.42 22.01
CA LYS A 24 -4.05 34.43 20.83
C LYS A 24 -3.32 35.14 19.69
N ASN A 25 -2.50 34.40 18.94
CA ASN A 25 -2.38 34.61 17.49
C ASN A 25 -1.49 33.57 16.79
N LYS A 26 -1.89 33.29 15.55
CA LYS A 26 -1.37 32.38 14.51
C LYS A 26 -1.92 30.95 14.51
N THR A 27 -2.33 30.35 13.39
CA THR A 27 -2.47 30.76 11.97
C THR A 27 -3.35 29.70 11.31
N GLU A 28 -4.29 30.12 10.46
CA GLU A 28 -4.99 29.25 9.52
C GLU A 28 -4.00 28.66 8.51
N ILE A 29 -3.94 27.32 8.45
CA ILE A 29 -3.55 26.59 7.24
C ILE A 29 -4.62 25.53 7.04
N GLY A 30 -5.38 25.68 5.96
CA GLY A 30 -6.39 24.72 5.56
C GLY A 30 -5.76 23.42 5.07
N LEU A 31 -6.36 22.30 5.48
CA LEU A 31 -6.44 21.11 4.65
C LEU A 31 -7.66 20.31 5.08
N ASP A 32 -8.49 20.03 4.08
CA ASP A 32 -9.67 19.20 4.08
C ASP A 32 -9.48 17.89 4.85
N THR A 33 -10.51 17.48 5.59
CA THR A 33 -11.09 16.13 5.44
C THR A 33 -12.36 16.02 6.28
N SER A 34 -13.46 15.83 5.56
CA SER A 34 -14.73 15.28 6.04
C SER A 34 -14.55 13.98 6.84
N SER A 35 -15.45 13.75 7.79
CA SER A 35 -15.65 12.58 8.70
C SER A 35 -15.09 12.88 10.10
N ILE A 36 -15.86 12.87 11.19
CA ILE A 36 -16.82 11.86 11.63
C ILE A 36 -17.91 12.55 12.48
N LYS A 37 -19.16 12.29 12.10
CA LYS A 37 -20.37 12.51 12.88
C LYS A 37 -20.47 11.44 13.98
N LYS A 38 -21.03 11.85 15.13
CA LYS A 38 -21.78 11.05 16.13
C LYS A 38 -20.99 10.13 17.08
N THR A 39 -20.82 10.60 18.31
CA THR A 39 -21.27 10.02 19.62
C THR A 39 -20.64 10.90 20.72
N SER A 40 -21.25 11.28 21.84
CA SER A 40 -22.53 11.04 22.46
C SER A 40 -22.95 12.31 23.19
N LYS A 41 -24.25 12.60 23.19
CA LYS A 41 -24.89 13.49 24.14
C LYS A 41 -25.18 12.75 25.44
N ASP A 42 -25.25 13.56 26.50
CA ASP A 42 -25.86 13.33 27.81
C ASP A 42 -25.06 12.50 28.82
N VAL A 43 -24.43 13.17 29.78
CA VAL A 43 -24.65 12.97 31.24
C VAL A 43 -24.28 14.27 32.00
N ILE A 44 -25.33 14.99 32.43
CA ILE A 44 -25.53 15.67 33.73
C ILE A 44 -24.37 16.48 34.35
N GLN A 45 -24.57 17.81 34.45
CA GLN A 45 -24.31 18.62 35.66
C GLN A 45 -24.94 20.02 35.44
N SER A 46 -26.17 20.26 35.90
CA SER A 46 -26.52 20.90 37.18
C SER A 46 -25.82 22.24 37.44
N ASP A 47 -26.49 23.33 37.08
CA ASP A 47 -26.38 24.63 37.76
C ASP A 47 -26.71 24.45 39.25
N PRO A 48 -26.12 25.29 40.12
CA PRO A 48 -26.97 26.32 40.70
C PRO A 48 -26.33 27.72 40.72
N LYS A 49 -27.20 28.71 40.53
CA LYS A 49 -26.98 30.14 40.79
C LYS A 49 -26.66 30.41 42.27
N SER A 50 -25.68 31.27 42.53
CA SER A 50 -25.76 32.37 43.51
C SER A 50 -24.71 33.41 43.10
N GLU A 51 -25.11 34.56 42.57
CA GLU A 51 -25.41 35.78 43.32
C GLU A 51 -24.14 36.42 43.93
N LYS A 52 -23.87 37.62 43.40
CA LYS A 52 -22.94 38.69 43.75
C LYS A 52 -22.23 38.57 45.10
N ASP A 53 -20.91 38.75 45.08
CA ASP A 53 -20.24 39.74 45.94
C ASP A 53 -18.88 40.14 45.36
N SER A 54 -18.89 41.21 44.57
CA SER A 54 -17.69 41.98 44.27
C SER A 54 -17.35 42.80 45.52
N VAL A 55 -16.35 42.37 46.29
CA VAL A 55 -15.74 43.26 47.28
C VAL A 55 -14.81 44.22 46.52
N VAL A 56 -15.42 45.30 46.03
CA VAL A 56 -14.72 46.53 45.66
C VAL A 56 -14.23 47.14 46.97
N ILE A 57 -12.97 46.92 47.33
CA ILE A 57 -12.34 47.71 48.40
C ILE A 57 -12.01 49.07 47.78
N SER A 58 -12.83 50.07 48.11
CA SER A 58 -12.60 51.45 47.75
C SER A 58 -11.30 51.95 48.40
N ILE A 59 -10.42 52.52 47.58
CA ILE A 59 -9.13 53.12 47.94
C ILE A 59 -9.30 54.40 48.80
N GLN A 60 -10.49 54.67 49.33
CA GLN A 60 -10.76 55.82 50.20
C GLN A 60 -10.62 55.52 51.70
N GLN A 61 -10.51 54.24 52.11
CA GLN A 61 -10.34 53.90 53.53
C GLN A 61 -8.87 53.80 54.01
N PHE A 62 -7.90 53.85 53.10
CA PHE A 62 -6.48 53.76 53.49
C PHE A 62 -5.96 55.04 54.15
N ASP A 63 -6.53 56.20 53.82
CA ASP A 63 -6.07 57.49 54.35
C ASP A 63 -6.51 57.71 55.81
N GLU A 64 -7.60 57.05 56.22
CA GLU A 64 -8.13 57.09 57.59
C GLU A 64 -7.37 56.14 58.54
N ILE A 65 -6.91 54.99 58.05
CA ILE A 65 -6.16 54.01 58.86
C ILE A 65 -4.77 54.54 59.25
N THR A 66 -4.12 55.34 58.40
CA THR A 66 -2.82 55.95 58.76
C THR A 66 -2.92 57.08 59.77
N LYS A 67 -4.11 57.65 59.99
CA LYS A 67 -4.31 58.75 60.96
C LYS A 67 -4.52 58.26 62.39
N LEU A 68 -4.89 56.98 62.55
CA LEU A 68 -5.04 56.33 63.87
C LEU A 68 -3.75 55.68 64.39
N LEU A 69 -2.68 55.60 63.58
CA LEU A 69 -1.41 54.98 63.96
C LEU A 69 -0.40 55.97 64.58
N LYS A 70 -0.90 56.88 65.42
CA LYS A 70 -0.09 57.79 66.24
C LYS A 70 -0.54 57.76 67.71
N LYS A 71 -0.61 56.58 68.34
CA LYS A 71 -0.43 56.46 69.78
C LYS A 71 -0.26 55.01 70.29
N ASP A 72 0.82 54.81 71.05
CA ASP A 72 1.06 53.90 72.19
C ASP A 72 0.93 52.36 72.07
N ASP A 73 2.10 51.69 72.15
CA ASP A 73 2.51 50.52 72.96
C ASP A 73 1.67 49.22 73.08
N GLY A 74 0.52 49.11 72.44
CA GLY A 74 -0.23 47.85 72.28
C GLY A 74 0.15 47.02 71.04
N LEU A 75 1.00 47.59 70.17
CA LEU A 75 1.19 47.18 68.77
C LEU A 75 1.56 45.70 68.58
N MET A 76 2.34 45.13 69.50
CA MET A 76 2.78 43.73 69.38
C MET A 76 1.64 42.73 69.61
N LYS A 77 0.61 43.07 70.39
CA LYS A 77 -0.51 42.15 70.71
C LYS A 77 -1.53 42.06 69.58
N ASP A 78 -1.70 43.13 68.80
CA ASP A 78 -2.61 43.18 67.65
C ASP A 78 -1.91 42.83 66.32
N ILE A 79 -0.59 42.99 66.22
CA ILE A 79 0.19 42.60 65.03
C ILE A 79 0.59 41.12 65.07
N LEU A 80 0.81 40.51 66.26
CA LEU A 80 1.18 39.09 66.35
C LEU A 80 0.22 38.16 65.59
N PRO A 81 -1.11 38.28 65.74
CA PRO A 81 -2.06 37.43 65.03
C PRO A 81 -1.97 37.60 63.50
N SER A 82 -1.77 38.83 63.03
CA SER A 82 -1.56 39.14 61.61
C SER A 82 -0.25 38.56 61.08
N LEU A 83 0.82 38.62 61.87
CA LEU A 83 2.13 38.09 61.52
C LEU A 83 2.15 36.56 61.53
N ILE A 84 1.47 35.93 62.48
CA ILE A 84 1.26 34.47 62.53
C ILE A 84 0.39 34.03 61.34
N ALA A 85 -0.69 34.75 61.02
CA ALA A 85 -1.51 34.47 59.84
C ALA A 85 -0.69 34.56 58.55
N LEU A 86 0.19 35.57 58.43
CA LEU A 86 1.08 35.73 57.28
C LEU A 86 2.11 34.58 57.19
N LEU A 87 2.65 34.12 58.33
CA LEU A 87 3.53 32.96 58.39
C LEU A 87 2.81 31.67 57.97
N VAL A 88 1.57 31.46 58.42
CA VAL A 88 0.72 30.32 58.03
C VAL A 88 0.42 30.36 56.53
N VAL A 89 0.13 31.53 55.96
CA VAL A 89 -0.07 31.71 54.52
C VAL A 89 1.21 31.42 53.75
N VAL A 90 2.38 31.87 54.21
CA VAL A 90 3.65 31.58 53.54
C VAL A 90 3.97 30.08 53.59
N ILE A 91 3.78 29.43 54.74
CA ILE A 91 4.02 27.99 54.90
C ILE A 91 3.05 27.16 54.05
N SER A 92 1.77 27.53 54.01
CA SER A 92 0.76 26.83 53.20
C SER A 92 1.00 27.01 51.70
N THR A 93 1.35 28.22 51.27
CA THR A 93 1.69 28.52 49.88
C THR A 93 2.97 27.78 49.47
N TRP A 94 3.97 27.70 50.35
CA TRP A 94 5.20 26.95 50.10
C TRP A 94 4.95 25.44 49.98
N GLY A 95 4.13 24.88 50.88
CA GLY A 95 3.71 23.48 50.82
C GLY A 95 2.95 23.15 49.53
N ALA A 96 2.02 24.02 49.13
CA ALA A 96 1.27 23.88 47.88
C ALA A 96 2.19 23.91 46.64
N ILE A 97 3.16 24.82 46.60
CA ILE A 97 4.15 24.90 45.51
C ILE A 97 5.02 23.64 45.45
N HIS A 98 5.43 23.10 46.60
CA HIS A 98 6.28 21.91 46.66
C HIS A 98 5.53 20.65 46.24
N ILE A 99 4.25 20.52 46.61
CA ILE A 99 3.37 19.42 46.17
C ILE A 99 3.10 19.53 44.67
N GLY A 100 2.82 20.73 44.15
CA GLY A 100 2.61 20.98 42.73
C GLY A 100 3.83 20.61 41.88
N LYS A 101 5.05 20.99 42.30
CA LYS A 101 6.29 20.59 41.61
C LYS A 101 6.48 19.07 41.55
N LYS A 102 6.12 18.36 42.62
CA LYS A 102 6.22 16.89 42.67
C LYS A 102 5.17 16.21 41.78
N GLN A 103 3.95 16.74 41.70
CA GLN A 103 2.94 16.22 40.77
C GLN A 103 3.31 16.45 39.31
N ILE A 104 3.85 17.63 38.97
CA ILE A 104 4.32 17.94 37.62
C ILE A 104 5.43 16.96 37.21
N SER A 105 6.40 16.67 38.10
CA SER A 105 7.47 15.73 37.75
C SER A 105 6.98 14.29 37.55
N ILE A 106 5.97 13.86 38.31
CA ILE A 106 5.35 12.54 38.14
C ILE A 106 4.56 12.47 36.83
N GLN A 107 3.80 13.52 36.48
CA GLN A 107 3.08 13.59 35.21
C GLN A 107 4.02 13.59 34.01
N ILE A 108 5.14 14.34 34.09
CA ILE A 108 6.16 14.34 33.04
C ILE A 108 6.76 12.95 32.87
N LYS A 109 7.13 12.26 33.96
CA LYS A 109 7.68 10.89 33.89
C LYS A 109 6.69 9.88 33.32
N SER A 110 5.44 9.92 33.79
CA SER A 110 4.36 9.07 33.28
C SER A 110 4.08 9.32 31.79
N GLY A 111 4.06 10.60 31.38
CA GLY A 111 3.92 10.97 29.97
C GLY A 111 5.09 10.51 29.11
N GLU A 112 6.33 10.60 29.61
CA GLU A 112 7.52 10.12 28.90
C GLU A 112 7.50 8.58 28.75
N GLU A 113 7.11 7.85 29.80
CA GLU A 113 6.95 6.39 29.74
C GLU A 113 5.84 5.97 28.76
N GLN A 114 4.72 6.70 28.72
CA GLN A 114 3.66 6.47 27.74
C GLN A 114 4.12 6.74 26.31
N LEU A 115 4.87 7.83 26.08
CA LEU A 115 5.43 8.14 24.76
C LEU A 115 6.41 7.06 24.31
N ARG A 116 7.31 6.59 25.19
CA ARG A 116 8.22 5.49 24.87
C ARG A 116 7.48 4.19 24.58
N SER A 117 6.42 3.89 25.34
CA SER A 117 5.58 2.72 25.08
C SER A 117 4.86 2.82 23.74
N GLN A 118 4.34 4.00 23.37
CA GLN A 118 3.71 4.21 22.07
C GLN A 118 4.72 4.14 20.93
N GLU A 119 5.93 4.69 21.12
CA GLU A 119 7.00 4.61 20.13
C GLU A 119 7.41 3.15 19.90
N ALA A 120 7.61 2.37 20.96
CA ALA A 120 7.91 0.95 20.85
C ALA A 120 6.79 0.16 20.14
N GLN A 121 5.52 0.43 20.48
CA GLN A 121 4.38 -0.19 19.79
C GLN A 121 4.31 0.21 18.32
N SER A 122 4.55 1.48 17.99
CA SER A 122 4.54 1.96 16.61
C SER A 122 5.67 1.34 15.79
N GLN A 123 6.87 1.21 16.37
CA GLN A 123 8.00 0.54 15.72
C GLN A 123 7.72 -0.95 15.47
N GLU A 124 7.12 -1.65 16.43
CA GLU A 124 6.76 -3.07 16.26
C GLU A 124 5.65 -3.22 15.20
N GLN A 125 4.64 -2.34 15.20
CA GLN A 125 3.61 -2.33 14.16
C GLN A 125 4.20 -2.07 12.77
N LEU A 126 5.17 -1.16 12.65
CA LEU A 126 5.86 -0.91 11.39
C LEU A 126 6.65 -2.13 10.92
N LYS A 127 7.29 -2.86 11.84
CA LYS A 127 8.01 -4.09 11.51
C LYS A 127 7.06 -5.17 11.00
N VAL A 128 5.97 -5.42 11.72
CA VAL A 128 4.93 -6.39 11.32
C VAL A 128 4.32 -6.00 9.96
N ALA A 129 4.01 -4.71 9.76
CA ALA A 129 3.48 -4.22 8.49
C ALA A 129 4.46 -4.44 7.33
N ARG A 130 5.76 -4.21 7.55
CA ARG A 130 6.80 -4.48 6.53
C ARG A 130 6.88 -5.96 6.19
N GLU A 131 6.86 -6.83 7.19
CA GLU A 131 6.87 -8.29 6.99
C GLU A 131 5.62 -8.74 6.21
N GLN A 132 4.44 -8.23 6.58
CA GLN A 132 3.20 -8.52 5.87
C GLN A 132 3.22 -8.05 4.41
N ILE A 133 3.74 -6.85 4.14
CA ILE A 133 3.88 -6.32 2.77
C ILE A 133 4.82 -7.20 1.96
N GLN A 134 5.95 -7.64 2.54
CA GLN A 134 6.89 -8.52 1.85
C GLN A 134 6.27 -9.88 1.53
N GLU A 135 5.58 -10.51 2.48
CA GLU A 135 4.92 -11.80 2.25
C GLU A 135 3.77 -11.68 1.24
N THR A 136 2.95 -10.63 1.36
CA THR A 136 1.87 -10.36 0.40
C THR A 136 2.43 -10.15 -1.00
N SER A 137 3.50 -9.36 -1.14
CA SER A 137 4.15 -9.12 -2.43
C SER A 137 4.67 -10.42 -3.06
N LYS A 138 5.31 -11.30 -2.27
CA LYS A 138 5.76 -12.62 -2.73
C LYS A 138 4.60 -13.47 -3.23
N ILE A 139 3.48 -13.50 -2.49
CA ILE A 139 2.29 -14.26 -2.88
C ILE A 139 1.69 -13.70 -4.16
N THR A 140 1.52 -12.37 -4.26
CA THR A 140 0.99 -11.71 -5.46
C THR A 140 1.86 -11.99 -6.69
N LEU A 141 3.19 -11.90 -6.57
CA LEU A 141 4.11 -12.22 -7.67
C LEU A 141 4.01 -13.68 -8.11
N LYS A 142 3.87 -14.61 -7.16
CA LYS A 142 3.63 -16.04 -7.47
C LYS A 142 2.31 -16.24 -8.21
N GLN A 143 1.23 -15.59 -7.78
CA GLN A 143 -0.07 -15.66 -8.43
C GLN A 143 -0.03 -15.10 -9.86
N ILE A 144 0.58 -13.92 -10.06
CA ILE A 144 0.72 -13.31 -11.40
C ILE A 144 1.50 -14.24 -12.32
N ASN A 145 2.62 -14.81 -11.86
CA ASN A 145 3.42 -15.72 -12.67
C ASN A 145 2.67 -17.02 -13.00
N SER A 146 1.90 -17.56 -12.04
CA SER A 146 1.06 -18.74 -12.25
C SER A 146 -0.03 -18.49 -13.29
N ASN A 147 -0.75 -17.37 -13.19
CA ASN A 147 -1.78 -16.98 -14.15
C ASN A 147 -1.20 -16.77 -15.55
N ASN A 148 -0.12 -16.00 -15.68
CA ASN A 148 0.55 -15.77 -16.96
C ASN A 148 1.02 -17.09 -17.60
N ARG A 149 1.49 -18.03 -16.79
CA ARG A 149 1.89 -19.36 -17.25
C ARG A 149 0.69 -20.19 -17.69
N GLN A 150 -0.41 -20.15 -16.95
CA GLN A 150 -1.65 -20.84 -17.31
C GLN A 150 -2.19 -20.35 -18.65
N ASP A 151 -2.24 -19.02 -18.85
CA ASP A 151 -2.65 -18.41 -20.11
C ASP A 151 -1.75 -18.85 -21.26
N TRP A 152 -0.43 -18.82 -21.05
CA TRP A 152 0.53 -19.31 -22.03
C TRP A 152 0.34 -20.80 -22.37
N VAL A 153 0.09 -21.66 -21.37
CA VAL A 153 -0.18 -23.10 -21.59
C VAL A 153 -1.46 -23.30 -22.41
N ASN A 154 -2.53 -22.58 -22.05
CA ASN A 154 -3.81 -22.68 -22.75
C ASN A 154 -3.68 -22.21 -24.21
N GLU A 155 -3.01 -21.09 -24.43
CA GLU A 155 -2.77 -20.53 -25.76
C GLU A 155 -1.92 -21.46 -26.62
N THR A 156 -0.86 -22.05 -26.03
CA THR A 156 -0.01 -23.02 -26.72
C THR A 156 -0.80 -24.28 -27.08
N ARG A 157 -1.59 -24.83 -26.15
CA ARG A 157 -2.45 -25.99 -26.39
C ARG A 157 -3.43 -25.72 -27.52
N HIS A 158 -4.11 -24.57 -27.49
CA HIS A 158 -5.06 -24.17 -28.52
C HIS A 158 -4.36 -24.07 -29.88
N THR A 159 -3.24 -23.36 -29.95
CA THR A 159 -2.49 -23.16 -31.21
C THR A 159 -1.98 -24.48 -31.80
N VAL A 160 -1.47 -25.40 -30.96
CA VAL A 160 -1.08 -26.75 -31.42
C VAL A 160 -2.28 -27.50 -31.98
N SER A 161 -3.41 -27.48 -31.29
CA SER A 161 -4.64 -28.16 -31.74
C SER A 161 -5.13 -27.63 -33.08
N GLU A 162 -5.14 -26.31 -33.26
CA GLU A 162 -5.50 -25.70 -34.53
C GLU A 162 -4.50 -26.06 -35.64
N LEU A 163 -3.21 -26.01 -35.36
CA LEU A 163 -2.16 -26.36 -36.32
C LEU A 163 -2.31 -27.82 -36.80
N MET A 164 -2.51 -28.77 -35.89
CA MET A 164 -2.74 -30.17 -36.23
C MET A 164 -4.03 -30.36 -37.04
N THR A 165 -5.08 -29.60 -36.73
CA THR A 165 -6.33 -29.61 -37.51
C THR A 165 -6.07 -29.15 -38.95
N GLN A 166 -5.36 -28.04 -39.13
CA GLN A 166 -4.99 -27.55 -40.47
C GLN A 166 -4.08 -28.55 -41.19
N ALA A 167 -3.13 -29.19 -40.49
CA ALA A 167 -2.26 -30.22 -41.06
C ALA A 167 -3.07 -31.39 -41.64
N ASN A 168 -4.04 -31.88 -40.87
CA ASN A 168 -4.89 -32.99 -41.27
C ASN A 168 -5.81 -32.61 -42.44
N LEU A 169 -6.38 -31.40 -42.42
CA LEU A 169 -7.16 -30.90 -43.55
C LEU A 169 -6.29 -30.83 -44.81
N LEU A 170 -5.08 -30.30 -44.70
CA LEU A 170 -4.14 -30.21 -45.82
C LEU A 170 -3.77 -31.60 -46.37
N ASN A 171 -3.58 -32.60 -45.49
CA ASN A 171 -3.35 -33.99 -45.88
C ASN A 171 -4.53 -34.57 -46.67
N ILE A 172 -5.77 -34.34 -46.22
CA ILE A 172 -6.97 -34.78 -46.95
C ILE A 172 -6.98 -34.17 -48.35
N GLU A 173 -6.73 -32.86 -48.47
CA GLU A 173 -6.68 -32.18 -49.78
C GLU A 173 -5.58 -32.71 -50.70
N PHE A 174 -4.50 -33.27 -50.17
CA PHE A 174 -3.45 -33.91 -50.97
C PHE A 174 -3.85 -35.28 -51.51
N GLN A 175 -4.81 -35.94 -50.87
CA GLN A 175 -5.31 -37.26 -51.26
C GLN A 175 -6.55 -37.16 -52.19
N GLU A 176 -7.22 -36.02 -52.24
CA GLU A 176 -8.35 -35.78 -53.14
C GLU A 176 -7.92 -35.71 -54.62
N GLN A 177 -8.67 -36.37 -55.49
CA GLN A 177 -8.42 -36.40 -56.94
C GLN A 177 -8.71 -35.06 -57.62
N THR A 178 -9.65 -34.28 -57.07
CA THR A 178 -10.01 -32.95 -57.56
C THR A 178 -9.25 -31.88 -56.80
N ILE A 179 -8.32 -31.20 -57.45
CA ILE A 179 -7.47 -30.20 -56.80
C ILE A 179 -8.21 -28.86 -56.72
N ASN A 180 -8.63 -28.46 -55.51
CA ASN A 180 -9.08 -27.10 -55.23
C ASN A 180 -7.91 -26.27 -54.69
N PHE A 181 -7.22 -25.55 -55.59
CA PHE A 181 -6.05 -24.74 -55.24
C PHE A 181 -6.35 -23.64 -54.22
N GLU A 182 -7.50 -22.98 -54.32
CA GLU A 182 -7.87 -21.89 -53.41
C GLU A 182 -8.06 -22.42 -51.98
N LYS A 183 -8.74 -23.57 -51.83
CA LYS A 183 -8.93 -24.23 -50.54
C LYS A 183 -7.59 -24.66 -49.93
N LYS A 184 -6.69 -25.27 -50.73
CA LYS A 184 -5.34 -25.65 -50.29
C LYS A 184 -4.53 -24.45 -49.80
N LYS A 185 -4.56 -23.34 -50.54
CA LYS A 185 -3.87 -22.11 -50.18
C LYS A 185 -4.39 -21.55 -48.85
N ILE A 186 -5.70 -21.45 -48.67
CA ILE A 186 -6.31 -20.95 -47.42
C ILE A 186 -5.91 -21.80 -46.22
N ILE A 187 -5.92 -23.13 -46.36
CA ILE A 187 -5.51 -24.05 -45.29
C ILE A 187 -4.02 -23.87 -44.97
N HIS A 188 -3.16 -23.76 -45.98
CA HIS A 188 -1.72 -23.54 -45.79
C HIS A 188 -1.40 -22.19 -45.14
N GLU A 189 -2.10 -21.12 -45.49
CA GLU A 189 -1.96 -19.82 -44.85
C GLU A 189 -2.30 -19.90 -43.35
N LYS A 190 -3.40 -20.58 -42.99
CA LYS A 190 -3.78 -20.82 -41.59
C LYS A 190 -2.74 -21.68 -40.85
N PHE A 191 -2.22 -22.72 -41.52
CA PHE A 191 -1.16 -23.56 -40.98
C PHE A 191 0.10 -22.73 -40.69
N THR A 192 0.51 -21.90 -41.64
CA THR A 192 1.68 -21.01 -41.53
C THR A 192 1.49 -19.97 -40.43
N TYR A 193 0.31 -19.39 -40.31
CA TYR A 193 -0.03 -18.47 -39.22
C TYR A 193 0.14 -19.12 -37.85
N ASN A 194 -0.44 -20.30 -37.64
CA ASN A 194 -0.33 -21.03 -36.38
C ASN A 194 1.10 -21.47 -36.07
N LYS A 195 1.87 -21.81 -37.10
CA LYS A 195 3.31 -22.08 -36.93
C LYS A 195 4.04 -20.85 -36.41
N ASN A 196 3.86 -19.71 -37.06
CA ASN A 196 4.54 -18.46 -36.67
C ASN A 196 4.14 -18.06 -35.25
N LYS A 197 2.87 -18.25 -34.89
CA LYS A 197 2.37 -18.04 -33.53
C LYS A 197 3.09 -18.96 -32.52
N LEU A 198 3.27 -20.24 -32.82
CA LEU A 198 4.07 -21.14 -31.96
C LEU A 198 5.54 -20.70 -31.86
N PHE A 199 6.16 -20.24 -32.93
CA PHE A 199 7.53 -19.70 -32.87
C PHE A 199 7.65 -18.50 -31.93
N LEU A 200 6.62 -17.66 -31.83
CA LEU A 200 6.60 -16.52 -30.91
C LEU A 200 6.31 -16.93 -29.46
N LEU A 201 5.49 -17.98 -29.26
CA LEU A 201 5.15 -18.49 -27.93
C LEU A 201 6.28 -19.32 -27.31
N LEU A 202 7.11 -19.97 -28.12
CA LEU A 202 8.09 -20.95 -27.68
C LEU A 202 9.49 -20.34 -27.56
N LYS A 203 10.25 -20.77 -26.55
CA LYS A 203 11.63 -20.32 -26.32
C LYS A 203 12.61 -21.42 -26.73
N PRO A 204 13.35 -21.30 -27.84
CA PRO A 204 14.24 -22.36 -28.33
C PRO A 204 15.42 -22.67 -27.41
N ALA A 205 15.74 -21.79 -26.46
CA ALA A 205 16.74 -22.05 -25.43
C ALA A 205 16.33 -23.15 -24.44
N LYS A 206 15.04 -23.49 -24.34
CA LYS A 206 14.53 -24.58 -23.51
C LYS A 206 14.42 -25.86 -24.35
N GLU A 207 14.92 -26.97 -23.81
CA GLU A 207 14.98 -28.27 -24.51
C GLU A 207 13.64 -28.73 -25.09
N LYS A 208 12.58 -28.83 -24.27
CA LYS A 208 11.27 -29.30 -24.76
C LYS A 208 10.60 -28.35 -25.75
N HIS A 209 10.84 -27.05 -25.61
CA HIS A 209 10.37 -26.08 -26.60
C HIS A 209 11.10 -26.27 -27.93
N LYS A 210 12.42 -26.49 -27.88
CA LYS A 210 13.23 -26.78 -29.07
C LYS A 210 12.75 -28.06 -29.76
N LEU A 211 12.54 -29.16 -29.03
CA LEU A 211 12.04 -30.41 -29.60
C LEU A 211 10.70 -30.23 -30.34
N LEU A 212 9.77 -29.46 -29.76
CA LEU A 212 8.51 -29.13 -30.44
C LEU A 212 8.75 -28.31 -31.71
N LEU A 213 9.60 -27.29 -31.65
CA LEU A 213 9.93 -26.46 -32.81
C LEU A 213 10.64 -27.24 -33.93
N ASP A 214 11.56 -28.13 -33.58
CA ASP A 214 12.30 -28.97 -34.53
C ASP A 214 11.33 -29.94 -35.24
N SER A 215 10.49 -30.65 -34.49
CA SER A 215 9.46 -31.54 -35.09
C SER A 215 8.45 -30.78 -35.96
N LEU A 216 8.10 -29.55 -35.58
CA LEU A 216 7.25 -28.68 -36.39
C LEU A 216 7.94 -28.22 -37.68
N GLY A 217 9.25 -27.96 -37.63
CA GLY A 217 10.06 -27.65 -38.80
C GLY A 217 10.14 -28.81 -39.79
N ASP A 218 10.26 -30.04 -39.29
CA ASP A 218 10.27 -31.25 -40.11
C ASP A 218 8.92 -31.50 -40.79
N LEU A 219 7.81 -31.30 -40.07
CA LEU A 219 6.46 -31.38 -40.63
C LEU A 219 6.24 -30.31 -41.71
N MET A 220 6.63 -29.06 -41.43
CA MET A 220 6.52 -27.95 -42.39
C MET A 220 7.31 -28.24 -43.66
N THR A 221 8.54 -28.73 -43.53
CA THR A 221 9.38 -29.04 -44.69
C THR A 221 8.74 -30.11 -45.59
N THR A 222 8.08 -31.12 -45.00
CA THR A 222 7.32 -32.11 -45.75
C THR A 222 6.11 -31.49 -46.46
N LEU A 223 5.37 -30.62 -45.77
CA LEU A 223 4.20 -29.93 -46.32
C LEU A 223 4.58 -28.97 -47.45
N ASP A 224 5.58 -28.12 -47.27
CA ASP A 224 6.06 -27.17 -48.26
C ASP A 224 6.62 -27.88 -49.49
N ARG A 225 7.41 -28.96 -49.28
CA ARG A 225 7.89 -29.79 -50.39
C ARG A 225 6.72 -30.36 -51.20
N HIS A 226 5.69 -30.85 -50.53
CA HIS A 226 4.55 -31.43 -51.23
C HIS A 226 3.71 -30.36 -51.95
N LEU A 227 3.50 -29.19 -51.34
CA LEU A 227 2.80 -28.07 -51.97
C LEU A 227 3.51 -27.55 -53.21
N LEU A 228 4.82 -27.27 -53.10
CA LEU A 228 5.64 -26.81 -54.22
C LEU A 228 5.68 -27.84 -55.35
N ASN A 229 5.73 -29.13 -55.01
CA ASN A 229 5.78 -30.20 -56.01
C ASN A 229 4.41 -30.53 -56.62
N SER A 230 3.30 -30.32 -55.90
CA SER A 230 1.94 -30.56 -56.40
C SER A 230 1.60 -29.72 -57.64
N ASN A 231 2.29 -28.59 -57.83
CA ASN A 231 2.19 -27.74 -59.02
C ASN A 231 2.97 -28.28 -60.23
N SER A 232 3.98 -29.12 -60.01
CA SER A 232 4.91 -29.60 -61.05
C SER A 232 4.64 -31.02 -61.55
N ASN A 233 3.87 -31.83 -60.81
CA ASN A 233 3.90 -33.29 -60.91
C ASN A 233 2.56 -33.99 -61.17
N ASN A 234 1.57 -33.29 -61.73
CA ASN A 234 0.36 -33.97 -62.21
C ASN A 234 0.51 -34.55 -63.63
N ASP A 235 1.68 -34.45 -64.26
CA ASP A 235 1.98 -35.13 -65.52
C ASP A 235 2.95 -36.30 -65.26
N PRO A 236 2.51 -37.57 -65.36
CA PRO A 236 3.41 -38.72 -65.27
C PRO A 236 4.49 -38.77 -66.36
N ASN A 237 4.43 -37.89 -67.37
CA ASN A 237 5.46 -37.71 -68.41
C ASN A 237 6.43 -36.55 -68.13
N SER A 238 6.28 -35.87 -66.99
CA SER A 238 7.23 -34.87 -66.50
C SER A 238 8.61 -35.51 -66.32
N GLY A 239 9.63 -35.04 -67.06
CA GLY A 239 11.02 -35.47 -66.90
C GLY A 239 11.64 -35.11 -65.54
N ILE A 240 10.93 -34.33 -64.73
CA ILE A 240 11.25 -34.03 -63.34
C ILE A 240 10.35 -34.94 -62.50
N GLY A 241 10.87 -36.10 -62.12
CA GLY A 241 10.08 -37.23 -61.62
C GLY A 241 9.02 -36.92 -60.55
N PHE A 242 7.93 -37.69 -60.60
CA PHE A 242 6.86 -37.72 -59.60
C PHE A 242 7.45 -38.03 -58.21
N ILE A 243 7.35 -37.07 -57.28
CA ILE A 243 7.67 -37.33 -55.87
C ILE A 243 6.36 -37.76 -55.20
N PRO A 244 6.18 -39.06 -54.88
CA PRO A 244 4.97 -39.53 -54.25
C PRO A 244 4.78 -38.90 -52.87
N TYR A 245 3.55 -38.52 -52.55
CA TYR A 245 3.18 -38.10 -51.21
C TYR A 245 3.34 -39.27 -50.23
N ASP A 246 4.26 -39.14 -49.28
CA ASP A 246 4.45 -40.14 -48.24
C ASP A 246 3.54 -39.84 -47.03
N ASN A 247 2.31 -40.33 -47.11
CA ASN A 247 1.33 -40.22 -46.02
C ASN A 247 1.83 -40.88 -44.72
N GLY A 248 2.61 -41.96 -44.81
CA GLY A 248 3.16 -42.64 -43.63
C GLY A 248 4.14 -41.74 -42.88
N LYS A 249 5.03 -41.08 -43.61
CA LYS A 249 5.95 -40.06 -43.05
C LYS A 249 5.19 -38.88 -42.46
N PHE A 250 4.16 -38.36 -43.14
CA PHE A 250 3.35 -37.25 -42.63
C PHE A 250 2.67 -37.61 -41.30
N MET A 251 2.03 -38.78 -41.22
CA MET A 251 1.35 -39.24 -40.00
C MET A 251 2.34 -39.44 -38.85
N LYS A 252 3.54 -39.96 -39.12
CA LYS A 252 4.61 -40.09 -38.12
C LYS A 252 5.05 -38.72 -37.59
N GLN A 253 5.34 -37.76 -38.47
CA GLN A 253 5.76 -36.41 -38.07
C GLN A 253 4.67 -35.67 -37.29
N THR A 254 3.41 -35.83 -37.68
CA THR A 254 2.26 -35.29 -36.94
C THR A 254 2.18 -35.89 -35.53
N GLY A 255 2.40 -37.20 -35.39
CA GLY A 255 2.47 -37.88 -34.09
C GLY A 255 3.61 -37.34 -33.21
N GLU A 256 4.79 -37.11 -33.79
CA GLU A 256 5.94 -36.54 -33.08
C GLU A 256 5.66 -35.12 -32.56
N VAL A 257 5.01 -34.26 -33.37
CA VAL A 257 4.60 -32.91 -32.94
C VAL A 257 3.63 -32.98 -31.76
N ILE A 258 2.62 -33.86 -31.83
CA ILE A 258 1.64 -34.04 -30.74
C ILE A 258 2.32 -34.52 -29.47
N GLU A 259 3.22 -35.49 -29.57
CA GLU A 259 3.94 -36.04 -28.42
C GLU A 259 4.83 -34.99 -27.76
N ASN A 260 5.60 -34.24 -28.56
CA ASN A 260 6.45 -33.16 -28.07
C ASN A 260 5.64 -32.03 -27.43
N ALA A 261 4.51 -31.66 -28.03
CA ALA A 261 3.59 -30.67 -27.47
C ALA A 261 3.01 -31.15 -26.13
N ARG A 262 2.58 -32.40 -26.05
CA ARG A 262 2.07 -33.01 -24.83
C ARG A 262 3.11 -32.99 -23.71
N ASN A 263 4.33 -33.40 -24.00
CA ASN A 263 5.44 -33.45 -23.05
C ASN A 263 5.85 -32.06 -22.53
N LEU A 264 5.78 -31.04 -23.39
CA LEU A 264 5.98 -29.65 -23.01
C LEU A 264 4.85 -29.15 -22.11
N LEU A 265 3.59 -29.35 -22.53
CA LEU A 265 2.42 -28.85 -21.82
C LEU A 265 2.27 -29.47 -20.44
N TYR A 266 2.55 -30.78 -20.29
CA TYR A 266 2.49 -31.43 -18.98
C TYR A 266 3.58 -30.93 -18.02
N GLU A 267 4.79 -30.68 -18.49
CA GLU A 267 5.84 -30.13 -17.65
C GLU A 267 5.47 -28.73 -17.15
N GLU A 268 5.02 -27.86 -18.05
CA GLU A 268 4.68 -26.49 -17.69
C GLU A 268 3.41 -26.43 -16.84
N TRP A 269 2.47 -27.37 -17.01
CA TRP A 269 1.31 -27.54 -16.14
C TRP A 269 1.70 -28.01 -14.74
N GLY A 270 2.65 -28.95 -14.61
CA GLY A 270 3.16 -29.40 -13.31
C GLY A 270 3.74 -28.26 -12.49
N LYS A 271 4.40 -27.29 -13.15
CA LYS A 271 4.96 -26.09 -12.53
C LYS A 271 3.92 -25.06 -12.07
N ILE A 272 2.66 -25.16 -12.52
CA ILE A 272 1.54 -24.33 -12.04
C ILE A 272 1.00 -24.90 -10.72
N GLN A 273 1.05 -26.22 -10.56
CA GLN A 273 0.50 -26.94 -9.40
C GLN A 273 1.46 -27.01 -8.21
N SER A 274 2.76 -26.86 -8.45
CA SER A 274 3.84 -26.83 -7.44
C SER A 274 4.09 -25.44 -6.87
#